data_AF-A0A7Y1FDK7-F1
#
_entry.id   AF-A0A7Y1FDK7-F1
#
_cell.length_a   1.000
_cell.length_b   1.000
_cell.length_c   1.000
_cell.angle_alpha   90.00
_cell.angle_beta   90.00
_cell.angle_gamma   90.00
#
_symmetry.space_group_name_H-M   'P 1'
#
loop_
_entity.id
_entity.type
_entity.pdbx_description
1 polymer ?
#
loop_
_entity_poly.entity_id
_entity_poly.type
_entity_poly.pdbx_seq_one_letter_code
_entity_poly.pdbx_strand_id
1 'polypeptide(L)'
;MLLACALALSACVTTPPDQLPITTEKKEFLYDYSVPGISKDELYTRASDYLAITYNNSKVISRVEDKERGTIIAKAVSSWKLSIDSFVITGMPCYSNYDIYFIAKDGRARLQLALVPGAPNPSVCGWTLPALRI
;
A
#
# COMPACT_ATOMS: atom_id res chain seq x y z
N MET A 1 -41.69 -36.67 -23.38
CA MET A 1 -42.01 -35.65 -22.37
C MET A 1 -41.21 -35.98 -21.13
N LEU A 2 -40.04 -35.37 -20.95
CA LEU A 2 -39.21 -35.48 -19.73
C LEU A 2 -38.43 -34.17 -19.64
N LEU A 3 -39.15 -33.16 -19.16
CA LEU A 3 -38.65 -31.89 -18.69
C LEU A 3 -38.50 -32.01 -17.16
N ALA A 4 -37.51 -31.33 -16.59
CA ALA A 4 -37.26 -31.11 -15.16
C ALA A 4 -36.31 -32.10 -14.45
N CYS A 5 -35.08 -31.64 -14.22
CA CYS A 5 -34.55 -31.30 -12.89
C CYS A 5 -33.09 -30.84 -13.09
N ALA A 6 -32.88 -29.53 -13.13
CA ALA A 6 -32.40 -28.75 -11.99
C ALA A 6 -30.90 -29.00 -11.74
N LEU A 7 -30.02 -28.17 -12.34
CA LEU A 7 -29.44 -27.02 -11.63
C LEU A 7 -28.94 -27.42 -10.25
N ALA A 8 -27.80 -28.11 -10.19
CA ALA A 8 -27.13 -28.41 -8.93
C ALA A 8 -25.70 -27.84 -8.95
N LEU A 9 -25.59 -26.66 -8.36
CA LEU A 9 -24.46 -26.18 -7.56
C LEU A 9 -23.16 -25.84 -8.30
N SER A 10 -23.16 -24.70 -9.00
CA SER A 10 -21.97 -23.85 -9.06
C SER A 10 -21.81 -23.14 -7.70
N ALA A 11 -21.34 -23.83 -6.69
CA ALA A 11 -20.86 -23.19 -5.47
C ALA A 11 -19.53 -22.51 -5.81
N CYS A 12 -19.57 -21.25 -6.26
CA CYS A 12 -18.41 -20.37 -6.12
C CYS A 12 -18.21 -20.20 -4.62
N VAL A 13 -17.23 -20.92 -4.06
CA VAL A 13 -16.68 -20.62 -2.74
C VAL A 13 -16.02 -19.26 -2.86
N THR A 14 -16.81 -18.21 -2.67
CA THR A 14 -16.28 -16.88 -2.40
C THR A 14 -15.74 -16.95 -0.98
N THR A 15 -14.44 -17.15 -0.87
CA THR A 15 -13.77 -17.09 0.44
C THR A 15 -14.05 -15.69 0.98
N PRO A 16 -14.73 -15.55 2.13
CA PRO A 16 -14.98 -14.24 2.72
C PRO A 16 -13.64 -13.52 2.84
N PRO A 17 -13.56 -12.22 2.50
CA PRO A 17 -12.27 -11.54 2.47
C PRO A 17 -11.50 -11.56 3.79
N ASP A 18 -12.21 -11.62 4.91
CA ASP A 18 -11.64 -11.76 6.25
C ASP A 18 -10.87 -13.08 6.46
N GLN A 19 -11.03 -14.05 5.56
CA GLN A 19 -10.33 -15.34 5.57
C GLN A 19 -9.07 -15.38 4.69
N LEU A 20 -8.71 -14.27 4.02
CA LEU A 20 -7.41 -14.10 3.37
C LEU A 20 -6.55 -13.04 4.10
N PRO A 21 -6.27 -13.22 5.40
CA PRO A 21 -5.46 -12.25 6.13
C PRO A 21 -4.06 -12.17 5.53
N ILE A 22 -3.53 -10.95 5.38
CA ILE A 22 -2.11 -10.74 5.15
C ILE A 22 -1.35 -11.45 6.29
N THR A 23 -0.53 -12.43 5.93
CA THR A 23 0.44 -13.00 6.87
C THR A 23 1.41 -11.90 7.28
N THR A 24 1.92 -11.95 8.51
CA THR A 24 2.86 -10.94 9.06
C THR A 24 4.06 -10.68 8.12
N GLU A 25 4.40 -11.67 7.29
CA GLU A 25 5.49 -11.64 6.31
C GLU A 25 5.30 -10.64 5.15
N LYS A 26 4.08 -10.15 4.86
CA LYS A 26 3.81 -9.26 3.71
C LYS A 26 3.41 -7.83 4.10
N LYS A 27 3.86 -7.35 5.25
CA LYS A 27 3.54 -5.99 5.74
C LYS A 27 4.59 -4.95 5.42
N GLU A 28 5.84 -5.36 5.24
CA GLU A 28 6.97 -4.45 5.05
C GLU A 28 7.64 -4.68 3.70
N PHE A 29 7.87 -3.60 2.97
CA PHE A 29 8.58 -3.58 1.70
C PHE A 29 9.84 -2.74 1.86
N LEU A 30 11.00 -3.35 1.70
CA LEU A 30 12.30 -2.73 1.88
C LEU A 30 13.02 -2.60 0.54
N TYR A 31 13.51 -1.38 0.26
CA TYR A 31 14.27 -1.06 -0.94
C TYR A 31 15.59 -0.40 -0.52
N ASP A 32 16.70 -1.04 -0.89
CA ASP A 32 18.04 -0.53 -0.68
C ASP A 32 18.60 0.05 -1.98
N TYR A 33 19.12 1.27 -1.90
CA TYR A 33 19.70 2.00 -3.02
C TYR A 33 21.19 2.25 -2.75
N SER A 34 22.02 1.90 -3.74
CA SER A 34 23.43 2.31 -3.81
C SER A 34 23.56 3.38 -4.88
N VAL A 35 23.98 4.58 -4.48
CA VAL A 35 24.09 5.76 -5.34
C VAL A 35 25.45 6.44 -5.09
N PRO A 36 26.57 5.82 -5.51
CA PRO A 36 27.91 6.32 -5.21
C PRO A 36 28.13 7.76 -5.67
N GLY A 37 28.86 8.54 -4.87
CA GLY A 37 29.21 9.93 -5.19
C GLY A 37 28.12 10.96 -4.88
N ILE A 38 26.93 10.54 -4.42
CA ILE A 38 25.87 11.46 -3.99
C ILE A 38 25.88 11.59 -2.47
N SER A 39 25.78 12.83 -1.98
CA SER A 39 25.75 13.13 -0.55
C SER A 39 24.43 12.72 0.11
N LYS A 40 24.46 12.47 1.42
CA LYS A 40 23.27 12.26 2.26
C LYS A 40 22.26 13.38 2.08
N ASP A 41 22.71 14.64 2.12
CA ASP A 41 21.86 15.83 2.04
C ASP A 41 21.14 15.92 0.69
N GLU A 42 21.82 15.57 -0.39
CA GLU A 42 21.23 15.54 -1.72
C GLU A 42 20.22 14.39 -1.86
N LEU A 43 20.54 13.19 -1.37
CA LEU A 43 19.60 12.06 -1.34
C LEU A 43 18.34 12.38 -0.52
N TYR A 44 18.52 13.01 0.64
CA TYR A 44 17.41 13.49 1.48
C TYR A 44 16.53 14.48 0.72
N THR A 45 17.15 15.48 0.07
CA THR A 45 16.42 16.51 -0.67
C THR A 45 15.61 15.89 -1.81
N ARG A 46 16.21 14.98 -2.59
CA ARG A 46 15.53 14.24 -3.67
C ARG A 46 14.32 13.45 -3.16
N ALA A 47 14.45 12.77 -2.02
CA ALA A 47 13.35 12.01 -1.42
C ALA A 47 12.23 12.94 -0.94
N SER A 48 12.58 14.05 -0.27
CA SER A 48 11.62 15.07 0.18
C SER A 48 10.86 15.67 -1.01
N ASP A 49 11.56 16.03 -2.08
CA ASP A 49 10.96 16.61 -3.28
C ASP A 49 10.03 15.61 -3.98
N TYR A 50 10.44 14.35 -4.08
CA TYR A 50 9.59 13.29 -4.61
C TYR A 50 8.29 13.16 -3.82
N LEU A 51 8.36 13.14 -2.48
CA LEU A 51 7.17 13.09 -1.63
C LEU A 51 6.31 14.35 -1.79
N ALA A 52 6.90 15.53 -1.97
CA ALA A 52 6.14 16.76 -2.18
C ALA A 52 5.34 16.71 -3.49
N ILE A 53 5.95 16.20 -4.56
CA ILE A 53 5.32 16.05 -5.87
C ILE A 53 4.24 14.96 -5.84
N THR A 54 4.57 13.77 -5.32
CA THR A 54 3.66 12.61 -5.35
C THR A 54 2.38 12.85 -4.57
N TYR A 55 2.46 13.55 -3.44
CA TYR A 55 1.30 13.77 -2.57
C TYR A 55 0.76 15.20 -2.65
N ASN A 56 1.17 15.96 -3.67
CA ASN A 56 0.83 17.37 -3.94
C ASN A 56 1.29 18.37 -2.85
N ASN A 57 1.48 17.92 -1.61
CA ASN A 57 2.06 18.67 -0.51
C ASN A 57 2.66 17.69 0.53
N SER A 58 3.99 17.59 0.61
CA SER A 58 4.68 16.70 1.54
C SER A 58 4.34 16.98 3.00
N LYS A 59 4.04 18.24 3.37
CA LYS A 59 3.67 18.61 4.75
C LYS A 59 2.39 17.93 5.23
N VAL A 60 1.54 17.48 4.30
CA VAL A 60 0.28 16.80 4.64
C VAL A 60 0.56 15.37 5.11
N ILE A 61 1.55 14.71 4.51
CA ILE A 61 1.88 13.30 4.79
C ILE A 61 3.04 13.14 5.78
N SER A 62 3.96 14.11 5.81
CA SER A 62 5.15 14.07 6.63
C SER A 62 4.80 14.19 8.12
N ARG A 63 5.49 13.42 8.95
CA ARG A 63 5.34 13.41 10.41
C ARG A 63 6.66 13.75 11.08
N VAL A 64 7.76 13.26 10.52
CA VAL A 64 9.12 13.57 10.98
C VAL A 64 9.99 13.82 9.76
N GLU A 65 10.66 14.97 9.76
CA GLU A 65 11.69 15.33 8.78
C GLU A 65 12.92 15.80 9.56
N ASP A 66 14.00 15.01 9.46
CA ASP A 66 15.27 15.30 10.10
C ASP A 66 16.37 15.24 9.04
N LYS A 67 16.68 16.41 8.47
CA LYS A 67 17.72 16.55 7.44
C LYS A 67 19.10 16.22 7.98
N GLU A 68 19.38 16.54 9.25
CA GLU A 68 20.68 16.25 9.87
C GLU A 68 20.91 14.73 9.95
N ARG A 69 19.88 13.97 10.30
CA ARG A 69 19.92 12.50 10.30
C ARG A 69 19.59 11.88 8.95
N GLY A 70 19.26 12.67 7.93
CA GLY A 70 18.86 12.19 6.61
C GLY A 70 17.61 11.31 6.65
N THR A 71 16.68 11.55 7.58
CA THR A 71 15.54 10.67 7.86
C THR A 71 14.21 11.35 7.56
N ILE A 72 13.30 10.65 6.89
CA ILE A 72 11.92 11.08 6.66
C ILE A 72 10.97 9.97 7.14
N ILE A 73 9.96 10.35 7.93
CA ILE A 73 8.85 9.48 8.33
C ILE A 73 7.56 10.15 7.87
N ALA A 74 6.80 9.46 7.03
CA ALA A 74 5.53 9.95 6.51
C ALA A 74 4.44 8.88 6.59
N LYS A 75 3.17 9.32 6.55
CA LYS A 75 1.98 8.46 6.51
C LYS A 75 1.17 8.78 5.26
N ALA A 76 0.81 7.76 4.50
CA ALA A 76 0.16 7.91 3.21
C ALA A 76 -0.99 6.91 3.03
N VAL A 77 -1.82 7.19 2.03
CA VAL A 77 -2.95 6.35 1.63
C VAL A 77 -2.81 6.03 0.16
N SER A 78 -2.94 4.76 -0.20
CA SER A 78 -2.92 4.30 -1.59
C SER A 78 -4.28 3.73 -1.97
N SER A 79 -4.83 4.19 -3.11
CA SER A 79 -6.04 3.63 -3.69
C SER A 79 -5.71 2.42 -4.56
N TRP A 80 -6.49 1.36 -4.44
CA TRP A 80 -6.40 0.18 -5.29
C TRP A 80 -7.81 -0.34 -5.60
N LYS A 81 -7.93 -1.28 -6.54
CA LYS A 81 -9.21 -1.88 -6.91
C LYS A 81 -9.18 -3.37 -6.62
N LEU A 82 -10.15 -3.85 -5.86
CA LEU A 82 -10.37 -5.28 -5.71
C LEU A 82 -11.07 -5.80 -6.96
N SER A 83 -10.47 -6.77 -7.65
CA SER A 83 -11.19 -7.53 -8.66
C SER A 83 -12.24 -8.38 -7.97
N ILE A 84 -13.49 -8.25 -8.41
CA ILE A 84 -14.57 -9.11 -7.95
C ILE A 84 -15.12 -9.85 -9.16
N ASP A 85 -15.39 -11.14 -8.99
CA ASP A 85 -15.93 -12.00 -10.04
C ASP A 85 -17.43 -11.74 -10.22
N SER A 86 -17.77 -10.50 -10.62
CA SER A 86 -19.11 -10.05 -10.93
C SER A 86 -19.19 -9.65 -12.39
N PHE A 87 -20.25 -10.10 -13.06
CA PHE A 87 -20.52 -9.76 -14.46
C PHE A 87 -20.93 -8.29 -14.63
N VAL A 88 -21.27 -7.59 -13.54
CA VAL A 88 -21.80 -6.21 -13.55
C VAL A 88 -20.84 -5.22 -12.90
N ILE A 89 -20.07 -5.64 -11.89
CA ILE A 89 -19.13 -4.76 -11.18
C ILE A 89 -17.71 -5.31 -11.39
N THR A 90 -16.90 -4.58 -12.16
CA THR A 90 -15.55 -5.03 -12.55
C THR A 90 -14.45 -4.68 -11.54
N GLY A 91 -14.79 -3.94 -10.48
CA GLY A 91 -13.88 -3.73 -9.37
C GLY A 91 -14.42 -2.78 -8.30
N MET A 92 -14.04 -3.04 -7.05
CA MET A 92 -14.43 -2.24 -5.90
C MET A 92 -13.27 -1.31 -5.48
N PRO A 93 -13.49 0.01 -5.35
CA PRO A 93 -12.44 0.93 -4.93
C PRO A 93 -12.12 0.73 -3.45
N CYS A 94 -10.84 0.57 -3.16
CA CYS A 94 -10.33 0.34 -1.82
C CYS A 94 -9.14 1.25 -1.55
N TYR A 95 -8.83 1.44 -0.27
CA TYR A 95 -7.68 2.21 0.16
C TYR A 95 -6.91 1.46 1.23
N SER A 96 -5.60 1.71 1.29
CA SER A 96 -4.72 1.17 2.33
C SER A 96 -3.88 2.29 2.91
N ASN A 97 -3.82 2.36 4.24
CA ASN A 97 -2.85 3.18 4.94
C ASN A 97 -1.48 2.50 4.91
N TYR A 98 -0.42 3.29 4.78
CA TYR A 98 0.94 2.82 4.94
C TYR A 98 1.85 3.92 5.48
N ASP A 99 2.88 3.48 6.19
CA ASP A 99 3.95 4.31 6.68
C ASP A 99 5.13 4.24 5.71
N ILE A 100 5.80 5.37 5.53
CA ILE A 100 7.00 5.54 4.72
C ILE A 100 8.13 5.89 5.67
N TYR A 101 9.20 5.08 5.67
CA TYR A 101 10.44 5.39 6.36
C TYR A 101 11.55 5.47 5.34
N PHE A 102 12.20 6.63 5.27
CA PHE A 102 13.35 6.85 4.41
C PHE A 102 14.54 7.24 5.27
N ILE A 103 15.70 6.65 4.99
CA ILE A 103 16.98 7.03 5.59
C ILE A 103 18.05 7.13 4.51
N ALA A 104 18.76 8.25 4.49
CA ALA A 104 19.90 8.49 3.63
C ALA A 104 21.22 8.45 4.42
N LYS A 105 22.27 8.00 3.76
CA LYS A 105 23.68 8.18 4.13
C LYS A 105 24.46 8.53 2.86
N ASP A 106 25.71 8.93 2.98
CA ASP A 106 26.52 9.18 1.79
C ASP A 106 26.60 7.92 0.92
N GLY A 107 26.30 8.08 -0.36
CA GLY A 107 26.35 7.01 -1.35
C GLY A 107 25.24 5.97 -1.27
N ARG A 108 24.28 6.07 -0.35
CA ARG A 108 23.23 5.04 -0.18
C ARG A 108 21.97 5.53 0.53
N ALA A 109 20.85 4.88 0.26
CA ALA A 109 19.61 5.14 0.97
C ALA A 109 18.79 3.87 1.15
N ARG A 110 17.87 3.88 2.10
CA ARG A 110 16.86 2.84 2.29
C ARG A 110 15.48 3.46 2.35
N LEU A 111 14.54 2.86 1.63
CA LEU A 111 13.12 3.13 1.71
C LEU A 111 12.42 1.90 2.28
N GLN A 112 11.58 2.10 3.29
CA GLN A 112 10.68 1.10 3.83
C GLN A 112 9.25 1.60 3.70
N LEU A 113 8.38 0.74 3.16
CA LEU A 113 6.93 0.95 3.14
C LEU A 113 6.30 -0.10 4.06
N ALA A 114 5.54 0.33 5.06
CA ALA A 114 4.89 -0.57 6.00
C ALA A 114 3.37 -0.40 5.93
N LEU A 115 2.65 -1.45 5.55
CA LEU A 115 1.19 -1.44 5.54
C LEU A 115 0.66 -1.32 6.97
N VAL A 116 -0.22 -0.34 7.19
CA VAL A 116 -0.90 -0.16 8.45
C VAL A 116 -2.18 -1.01 8.44
N PRO A 117 -2.45 -1.82 9.49
CA PRO A 117 -3.70 -2.56 9.62
C PRO A 117 -4.93 -1.65 9.52
N GLY A 118 -5.99 -2.16 8.89
CA GLY A 118 -7.26 -1.46 8.73
C GLY A 118 -7.40 -0.69 7.41
N ALA A 119 -8.64 -0.65 6.90
CA ALA A 119 -9.00 0.20 5.78
C ALA A 119 -9.32 1.63 6.27
N PRO A 120 -8.74 2.70 5.66
CA PRO A 120 -9.14 4.07 5.97
C PRO A 120 -10.53 4.38 5.44
N ASN A 121 -11.30 5.22 6.14
CA ASN A 121 -12.49 5.84 5.58
C ASN A 121 -12.08 6.72 4.36
N PRO A 122 -12.78 6.67 3.21
CA PRO A 122 -14.10 6.07 2.94
C PRO A 122 -14.06 4.70 2.22
N SER A 123 -13.10 3.81 2.53
CA SER A 123 -13.01 2.50 1.87
C SER A 123 -14.31 1.71 1.96
N VAL A 124 -14.85 1.32 0.80
CA VAL A 124 -16.11 0.56 0.72
C VAL A 124 -15.93 -0.93 0.95
N CYS A 125 -14.69 -1.44 0.92
CA CYS A 125 -14.42 -2.85 1.14
C CYS A 125 -14.59 -3.30 2.60
N GLY A 126 -14.56 -2.39 3.59
CA GLY A 126 -14.86 -2.73 4.99
C GLY A 126 -13.88 -3.70 5.67
N TRP A 127 -12.68 -3.91 5.13
CA TRP A 127 -11.72 -4.89 5.67
C TRP A 127 -10.93 -4.33 6.85
N THR A 128 -10.75 -5.16 7.87
CA THR A 128 -9.88 -4.89 9.03
C THR A 128 -8.38 -4.97 8.67
N LEU A 129 -8.01 -5.51 7.51
CA LEU A 129 -6.64 -5.55 6.99
C LEU A 129 -6.62 -5.24 5.48
N PRO A 130 -5.57 -4.57 4.96
CA PRO A 130 -5.47 -4.28 3.53
C PRO A 130 -5.37 -5.57 2.69
N ALA A 131 -6.01 -5.60 1.52
CA ALA A 131 -5.98 -6.76 0.64
C ALA A 131 -4.60 -7.04 0.08
N LEU A 132 -4.34 -8.32 -0.20
CA LEU A 132 -3.29 -8.69 -1.12
C LEU A 132 -3.62 -8.13 -2.52
N ARG A 133 -2.68 -7.42 -3.14
CA ARG A 133 -2.73 -7.18 -4.58
C ARG A 133 -2.49 -8.53 -5.26
N ILE A 134 -3.52 -9.08 -5.91
CA ILE A 134 -3.42 -10.27 -6.77
C ILE A 134 -2.91 -9.82 -8.14
#